data_AF-A0A5N5ITX7-F1
#
_entry.id   AF-A0A5N5ITX7-F1
#
_cell.length_a   1.000
_cell.length_b   1.000
_cell.length_c   1.000
_cell.angle_alpha   90.00
_cell.angle_beta   90.00
_cell.angle_gamma   90.00
#
_symmetry.space_group_name_H-M   'P 1'
#
loop_
_entity.id
_entity.type
_entity.pdbx_description
1 polymer ?
#
loop_
_entity_poly.entity_id
_entity_poly.type
_entity_poly.pdbx_seq_one_letter_code
_entity_poly.pdbx_strand_id
1 'polypeptide(L)'
;MLSLVFFALALYFYFFSGQSLIDLNVGDTYYVVAYFDFFLLFGIWFALCGLGYWIVAKKGVKLYTWAHWVHVILSILPFVLLPLMTYFQESYGPDQFDGLAAAQGLFVLSLGGFVLGQLAYFLNILVSTLSLKRGV
;
A
#
# COMPACT_ATOMS: atom_id res chain seq x y z
N MET A 1 4.50 12.08 -6.51
CA MET A 1 4.15 12.87 -5.30
C MET A 1 3.95 11.97 -4.10
N LEU A 2 3.17 10.88 -4.19
CA LEU A 2 2.98 9.93 -3.08
C LEU A 2 4.30 9.40 -2.50
N SER A 3 5.26 8.98 -3.35
CA SER A 3 6.58 8.51 -2.91
C SER A 3 7.34 9.49 -2.00
N LEU A 4 7.21 10.80 -2.22
CA LEU A 4 7.88 11.81 -1.40
C LEU A 4 7.32 11.83 0.02
N VAL A 5 6.01 11.61 0.18
CA VAL A 5 5.37 11.49 1.50
C VAL A 5 5.96 10.28 2.24
N PHE A 6 6.09 9.14 1.56
CA PHE A 6 6.67 7.93 2.12
C PHE A 6 8.14 8.11 2.52
N PHE A 7 8.96 8.76 1.68
CA PHE A 7 10.33 9.08 2.06
C PHE A 7 10.40 10.06 3.25
N ALA A 8 9.53 11.06 3.30
CA ALA A 8 9.46 11.97 4.45
C ALA A 8 9.10 11.22 5.75
N LEU A 9 8.15 10.29 5.69
CA LEU A 9 7.80 9.43 6.82
C LEU A 9 8.96 8.52 7.22
N ALA A 10 9.64 7.89 6.26
CA ALA A 10 10.82 7.07 6.55
C ALA A 10 11.89 7.90 7.30
N LEU A 11 12.22 9.10 6.79
CA LEU A 11 13.18 9.99 7.45
C LEU A 11 12.71 10.42 8.83
N TYR A 12 11.42 10.69 9.00
CA TYR A 12 10.85 11.00 10.32
C TYR A 12 11.12 9.88 11.32
N PHE A 13 10.79 8.63 10.96
CA PHE A 13 10.98 7.48 11.83
C PHE A 13 12.46 7.16 12.09
N TYR A 14 13.34 7.44 11.11
CA TYR A 14 14.78 7.30 11.27
C TYR A 14 15.37 8.27 12.30
N PHE A 15 15.01 9.56 12.22
CA PHE A 15 15.61 10.60 13.06
C PHE A 15 14.93 10.79 14.42
N PHE A 16 13.60 10.63 14.49
CA PHE A 16 12.83 11.07 15.65
C PHE A 16 12.21 9.94 16.47
N SER A 17 12.17 8.70 15.95
CA SER A 17 11.38 7.62 16.56
C SER A 17 12.18 6.40 17.01
N GLY A 18 13.51 6.44 16.96
CA GLY A 18 14.38 5.46 17.62
C GLY A 18 14.11 4.00 17.26
N GLN A 19 13.95 3.67 15.96
CA GLN A 19 13.62 2.32 15.48
C GLN A 19 12.28 1.78 16.01
N SER A 20 11.26 2.63 16.10
CA SER A 20 9.91 2.16 16.42
C SER A 20 9.46 1.04 15.47
N LEU A 21 8.70 0.11 16.05
CA LEU A 21 8.29 -1.13 15.42
C LEU A 21 6.77 -1.14 15.25
N ILE A 22 6.33 -1.75 14.16
CA ILE A 22 4.97 -2.20 13.94
C ILE A 22 4.93 -3.67 14.33
N ASP A 23 4.10 -3.97 15.31
CA ASP A 23 3.84 -5.32 15.77
C ASP A 23 2.49 -5.79 15.22
N LEU A 24 2.50 -6.70 14.25
CA LEU A 24 1.30 -7.25 13.63
C LEU A 24 1.11 -8.69 14.08
N ASN A 25 0.02 -8.95 14.79
CA ASN A 25 -0.40 -10.31 15.12
C ASN A 25 -1.50 -10.75 14.14
N VAL A 26 -1.32 -11.86 13.43
CA VAL A 26 -2.36 -12.38 12.50
C VAL A 26 -2.50 -13.88 12.73
N GLY A 27 -3.57 -14.27 13.42
CA GLY A 27 -3.74 -15.66 13.87
C GLY A 27 -2.58 -16.05 14.78
N ASP A 28 -1.89 -17.15 14.47
CA ASP A 28 -0.76 -17.63 15.27
C ASP A 28 0.61 -17.09 14.79
N THR A 29 0.62 -16.13 13.85
CA THR A 29 1.85 -15.56 13.29
C THR A 29 2.08 -14.13 13.75
N TYR A 30 3.30 -13.84 14.19
CA TYR A 30 3.72 -12.51 14.65
C TYR A 30 4.74 -11.91 13.67
N TYR A 31 4.44 -10.72 13.15
CA TYR A 31 5.33 -9.95 12.28
C TYR A 31 5.78 -8.70 13.01
N VAL A 32 7.10 -8.46 13.01
CA VAL A 32 7.71 -7.25 13.56
C VAL A 32 8.41 -6.54 12.41
N VAL A 33 8.01 -5.30 12.14
CA VAL A 33 8.56 -4.51 11.04
C VAL A 33 8.90 -3.12 11.54
N ALA A 34 10.12 -2.64 11.31
CA ALA A 34 10.47 -1.27 11.64
C ALA A 34 9.72 -0.28 10.73
N TYR A 35 9.16 0.78 11.31
CA TYR A 35 8.45 1.81 10.54
C TYR A 35 9.34 2.43 9.46
N PHE A 36 10.64 2.62 9.73
CA PHE A 36 11.61 3.12 8.76
C PHE A 36 11.65 2.24 7.50
N ASP A 37 11.89 0.94 7.66
CA ASP A 37 12.01 0.00 6.54
C ASP A 37 10.69 -0.11 5.77
N PHE A 38 9.57 -0.10 6.50
CA PHE A 38 8.24 -0.11 5.93
C PHE A 38 8.01 1.10 5.01
N PHE A 39 8.17 2.33 5.52
CA PHE A 39 7.95 3.53 4.72
C PHE A 39 8.99 3.69 3.60
N LEU A 40 10.24 3.25 3.82
CA LEU A 40 11.28 3.27 2.79
C LEU A 40 10.91 2.36 1.61
N LEU A 41 10.50 1.11 1.89
CA LEU A 41 10.09 0.14 0.88
C LEU A 41 8.94 0.69 0.01
N PHE A 42 7.91 1.23 0.65
CA PHE A 42 6.77 1.80 -0.08
C PHE A 42 7.11 3.11 -0.78
N GLY A 43 8.03 3.90 -0.25
CA GLY A 43 8.57 5.09 -0.94
C GLY A 43 9.24 4.72 -2.26
N ILE A 44 10.08 3.68 -2.25
CA ILE A 44 10.71 3.13 -3.46
C ILE A 44 9.64 2.58 -4.41
N TRP A 45 8.70 1.78 -3.91
CA TRP A 45 7.64 1.20 -4.73
C TRP A 45 6.79 2.27 -5.44
N PHE A 46 6.31 3.28 -4.72
CA PHE A 46 5.54 4.37 -5.32
C PHE A 46 6.37 5.26 -6.24
N ALA A 47 7.69 5.35 -6.03
CA ALA A 47 8.58 6.02 -6.98
C ALA A 47 8.64 5.25 -8.31
N LEU A 48 8.75 3.92 -8.24
CA LEU A 48 8.73 3.04 -9.43
C LEU A 48 7.37 3.11 -10.16
N CYS A 49 6.25 3.04 -9.44
CA CYS A 49 4.92 3.19 -10.03
C CYS A 49 4.73 4.58 -10.69
N GLY A 50 5.18 5.63 -10.00
CA GLY A 50 5.15 7.00 -10.53
C GLY A 50 5.99 7.14 -11.79
N LEU A 51 7.19 6.54 -11.81
CA LEU A 51 8.05 6.49 -12.98
C LEU A 51 7.37 5.76 -14.14
N GLY A 52 6.74 4.62 -13.90
CA GLY A 52 6.04 3.87 -14.94
C GLY A 52 4.89 4.65 -15.57
N TYR A 53 4.05 5.32 -14.76
CA TYR A 53 3.03 6.22 -15.29
C TYR A 53 3.61 7.39 -16.08
N TRP A 54 4.72 7.99 -15.61
CA TRP A 54 5.38 9.07 -16.31
C TRP A 54 5.95 8.64 -17.67
N ILE A 55 6.59 7.47 -17.75
CA ILE A 55 7.11 6.91 -19.02
C ILE A 55 5.98 6.73 -20.03
N VAL A 56 4.84 6.18 -19.59
CA VAL A 56 3.68 5.93 -20.45
C VAL A 56 3.07 7.25 -20.94
N ALA A 57 2.94 8.24 -20.06
CA ALA A 57 2.49 9.59 -20.41
C ALA A 57 3.44 10.27 -21.42
N LYS A 58 4.76 10.12 -21.26
CA LYS A 58 5.75 10.65 -22.21
C LYS A 58 5.66 10.04 -23.61
N LYS A 59 5.15 8.81 -23.72
CA LYS A 59 4.86 8.15 -25.00
C LYS A 59 3.51 8.53 -25.61
N GLY A 60 2.78 9.49 -25.01
CA GLY A 60 1.47 9.94 -25.49
C GLY A 60 0.32 8.95 -25.23
N VAL A 61 0.56 7.90 -24.43
CA VAL A 61 -0.47 6.94 -24.05
C VAL A 61 -1.41 7.57 -23.03
N LYS A 62 -2.71 7.60 -23.32
CA LYS A 62 -3.74 8.05 -22.38
C LYS A 62 -4.14 6.90 -21.46
N LEU A 63 -3.88 7.07 -20.16
CA LEU A 63 -4.27 6.13 -19.12
C LEU A 63 -5.75 6.30 -18.75
N TYR A 64 -6.40 5.22 -18.31
CA TYR A 64 -7.76 5.30 -17.78
C TYR A 64 -7.74 5.92 -16.38
N THR A 65 -8.43 7.05 -16.21
CA THR A 65 -8.47 7.81 -14.95
C THR A 65 -9.04 7.01 -13.79
N TRP A 66 -10.10 6.22 -14.02
CA TRP A 66 -10.72 5.41 -12.97
C TRP A 66 -9.75 4.34 -12.44
N ALA A 67 -9.00 3.67 -13.32
CA ALA A 67 -8.05 2.64 -12.92
C ALA A 67 -6.84 3.23 -12.20
N HIS A 68 -6.45 4.48 -12.52
CA HIS A 68 -5.47 5.23 -11.73
C HIS A 68 -5.97 5.47 -10.30
N TRP A 69 -7.23 5.92 -10.13
CA TRP A 69 -7.80 6.12 -8.80
C TRP A 69 -7.97 4.82 -8.01
N VAL A 70 -8.39 3.73 -8.65
CA VAL A 70 -8.45 2.40 -8.03
C VAL A 70 -7.07 1.99 -7.52
N HIS A 71 -6.03 2.11 -8.34
CA HIS A 71 -4.66 1.84 -7.92
C HIS A 71 -4.28 2.69 -6.71
N VAL A 72 -4.48 4.01 -6.74
CA VAL A 72 -4.07 4.90 -5.64
C VAL A 72 -4.83 4.59 -4.35
N ILE A 73 -6.16 4.51 -4.38
CA ILE A 73 -7.00 4.26 -3.21
C ILE A 73 -6.63 2.91 -2.57
N LEU A 74 -6.57 1.85 -3.38
CA LEU A 74 -6.28 0.51 -2.89
C LEU A 74 -4.83 0.38 -2.39
N SER A 75 -3.89 1.17 -2.94
CA SER A 75 -2.50 1.15 -2.46
C SER A 75 -2.31 1.88 -1.15
N ILE A 76 -3.22 2.81 -0.79
CA ILE A 76 -3.14 3.57 0.46
C ILE A 76 -3.83 2.81 1.62
N LEU A 77 -4.75 1.90 1.32
CA LEU A 77 -5.49 1.10 2.33
C LEU A 77 -4.62 0.52 3.44
N PRO A 78 -3.46 -0.11 3.18
CA PRO A 78 -2.64 -0.68 4.23
C PRO A 78 -2.20 0.31 5.32
N PHE A 79 -1.96 1.56 4.94
CA PHE A 79 -1.49 2.60 5.87
C PHE A 79 -2.60 3.13 6.77
N VAL A 80 -3.86 2.81 6.46
CA VAL A 80 -5.02 3.12 7.30
C VAL A 80 -5.42 1.88 8.10
N LEU A 81 -5.51 0.72 7.43
CA LEU A 81 -6.08 -0.48 8.03
C LEU A 81 -5.11 -1.22 8.97
N LEU A 82 -3.80 -1.23 8.71
CA LEU A 82 -2.86 -1.92 9.60
C LEU A 82 -2.72 -1.21 10.96
N PRO A 83 -2.56 0.11 11.05
CA PRO A 83 -2.57 0.80 12.34
C PRO A 83 -3.92 0.70 13.07
N LEU A 84 -5.03 0.69 12.32
CA LEU A 84 -6.35 0.48 12.90
C LEU A 84 -6.47 -0.94 13.50
N MET A 85 -5.94 -1.94 12.81
CA MET A 85 -5.87 -3.31 13.32
C MET A 85 -5.06 -3.40 14.61
N THR A 86 -3.87 -2.82 14.67
CA THR A 86 -3.03 -2.87 15.88
C THR A 86 -3.70 -2.17 17.07
N TYR A 87 -4.35 -1.03 16.83
CA TYR A 87 -5.14 -0.33 17.86
C TYR A 87 -6.26 -1.21 18.44
N PHE A 88 -6.98 -1.94 17.58
CA PHE A 88 -8.00 -2.87 18.05
C PHE A 88 -7.38 -4.02 18.85
N GLN A 89 -6.25 -4.58 18.41
CA GLN A 89 -5.59 -5.69 19.09
C GLN A 89 -5.10 -5.34 20.50
N GLU A 90 -4.54 -4.14 20.71
CA GLU A 90 -4.11 -3.69 22.04
C GLU A 90 -5.29 -3.51 23.02
N SER A 91 -6.50 -3.36 22.50
CA SER A 91 -7.71 -3.08 23.30
C SER A 91 -8.42 -4.34 23.80
N TYR A 92 -8.00 -5.55 23.42
CA TYR A 92 -8.74 -6.80 23.70
C TYR A 92 -7.95 -7.81 24.54
N GLY A 93 -8.64 -8.41 25.53
CA GLY A 93 -8.13 -9.52 26.33
C GLY A 93 -8.33 -10.90 25.65
N PRO A 94 -7.73 -11.97 26.21
CA PRO A 94 -7.65 -13.31 25.60
C PRO A 94 -8.98 -13.99 25.26
N ASP A 95 -10.11 -13.49 25.77
CA ASP A 95 -11.42 -14.14 25.65
C ASP A 95 -12.29 -13.60 24.49
N GLN A 96 -11.78 -12.66 23.69
CA GLN A 96 -12.57 -11.98 22.63
C GLN A 96 -12.28 -12.50 21.22
N PHE A 97 -12.90 -13.64 20.87
CA PHE A 97 -12.83 -14.25 19.53
C PHE A 97 -13.27 -13.31 18.38
N ASP A 98 -14.22 -12.40 18.64
CA ASP A 98 -14.71 -11.43 17.64
C ASP A 98 -13.64 -10.42 17.21
N GLY A 99 -12.75 -10.03 18.13
CA GLY A 99 -11.63 -9.12 17.85
C GLY A 99 -10.59 -9.75 16.93
N LEU A 100 -10.36 -11.06 17.06
CA LEU A 100 -9.44 -11.81 16.20
C LEU A 100 -9.97 -11.91 14.77
N ALA A 101 -11.26 -12.23 14.60
CA ALA A 101 -11.89 -12.28 13.29
C ALA A 101 -11.88 -10.92 12.58
N ALA A 102 -12.16 -9.84 13.32
CA ALA A 102 -12.08 -8.48 12.80
C ALA A 102 -10.65 -8.11 12.37
N ALA A 103 -9.64 -8.40 13.18
CA ALA A 103 -8.24 -8.14 12.85
C ALA A 103 -7.79 -8.89 11.59
N GLN A 104 -8.13 -10.17 11.48
CA GLN A 104 -7.88 -10.97 10.27
C GLN A 104 -8.58 -10.37 9.04
N GLY A 105 -9.84 -9.94 9.18
CA GLY A 105 -10.58 -9.25 8.13
C GLY A 105 -9.87 -7.97 7.67
N LEU A 106 -9.42 -7.12 8.60
CA LEU A 106 -8.67 -5.90 8.30
C LEU A 106 -7.35 -6.20 7.59
N PHE A 107 -6.63 -7.25 8.01
CA PHE A 107 -5.39 -7.68 7.36
C PHE A 107 -5.64 -8.14 5.92
N VAL A 108 -6.65 -8.98 5.68
CA VAL A 108 -7.03 -9.47 4.35
C VAL A 108 -7.47 -8.32 3.44
N LEU A 109 -8.27 -7.38 3.96
CA LEU A 109 -8.70 -6.19 3.21
C LEU A 109 -7.53 -5.28 2.87
N SER A 110 -6.59 -5.09 3.80
CA SER A 110 -5.35 -4.32 3.61
C SER A 110 -4.49 -4.93 2.50
N LEU A 111 -4.04 -6.17 2.68
CA LEU A 111 -3.10 -6.81 1.76
C LEU A 111 -3.76 -7.16 0.43
N GLY A 112 -4.97 -7.70 0.47
CA GLY A 112 -5.76 -8.02 -0.72
C GLY A 112 -6.09 -6.76 -1.52
N GLY A 113 -6.50 -5.68 -0.84
CA GLY A 113 -6.69 -4.37 -1.45
C GLY A 113 -5.41 -3.90 -2.15
N PHE A 114 -4.27 -3.92 -1.46
CA PHE A 114 -3.00 -3.53 -2.04
C PHE A 114 -2.65 -4.30 -3.32
N VAL A 115 -2.78 -5.64 -3.29
CA VAL A 115 -2.54 -6.50 -4.47
C VAL A 115 -3.47 -6.13 -5.62
N LEU A 116 -4.77 -5.96 -5.37
CA LEU A 116 -5.73 -5.53 -6.39
C LEU A 116 -5.40 -4.14 -6.95
N GLY A 117 -4.89 -3.23 -6.12
CA GLY A 117 -4.39 -1.92 -6.54
C GLY A 117 -3.21 -2.02 -7.50
N GLN A 118 -2.25 -2.91 -7.23
CA GLN A 118 -1.11 -3.14 -8.12
C GLN A 118 -1.53 -3.81 -9.44
N LEU A 119 -2.49 -4.74 -9.38
CA LEU A 119 -3.07 -5.32 -10.60
C LEU A 119 -3.74 -4.25 -11.45
N ALA A 120 -4.52 -3.35 -10.84
CA ALA A 120 -5.11 -2.21 -11.54
C ALA A 120 -4.05 -1.30 -12.18
N TYR A 121 -2.91 -1.06 -11.50
CA TYR A 121 -1.78 -0.32 -12.05
C TYR A 121 -1.23 -0.97 -13.34
N PHE A 122 -0.84 -2.25 -13.28
CA PHE A 122 -0.26 -2.96 -14.42
C PHE A 122 -1.26 -3.13 -15.56
N LEU A 123 -2.52 -3.47 -15.27
CA LEU A 123 -3.57 -3.60 -16.27
C LEU A 123 -3.87 -2.28 -16.97
N ASN A 124 -3.90 -1.15 -16.24
CA ASN A 124 -4.12 0.16 -16.85
C ASN A 124 -3.03 0.47 -17.87
N ILE A 125 -1.76 0.29 -17.50
CA ILE A 125 -0.62 0.50 -18.42
C ILE A 125 -0.72 -0.44 -19.62
N LEU A 126 -0.98 -1.73 -19.40
CA LEU A 126 -1.06 -2.72 -20.47
C LEU A 126 -2.18 -2.39 -21.47
N VAL A 127 -3.40 -2.22 -20.98
CA VAL A 127 -4.58 -1.97 -21.82
C VAL A 127 -4.45 -0.64 -22.56
N SER A 128 -4.01 0.43 -21.89
CA SER A 128 -3.80 1.73 -22.55
C SER A 128 -2.69 1.69 -23.60
N THR A 129 -1.64 0.90 -23.39
CA THR A 129 -0.57 0.75 -24.38
C THR A 129 -1.04 -0.06 -25.60
N LEU A 130 -1.82 -1.12 -25.37
CA LEU A 130 -2.39 -1.94 -26.45
C LEU A 130 -3.45 -1.19 -27.26
N SER A 131 -4.26 -0.33 -26.62
CA SER A 131 -5.26 0.48 -27.31
C SER A 131 -4.63 1.57 -28.18
N LEU A 132 -3.50 2.18 -27.75
CA LEU A 132 -2.76 3.14 -28.58
C LEU A 132 -2.28 2.49 -29.89
N LYS A 133 -1.74 1.27 -29.83
CA LYS A 133 -1.26 0.55 -31.03
C LYS A 133 -2.36 0.22 -32.05
N ARG A 134 -3.63 0.20 -31.64
CA ARG A 134 -4.76 -0.08 -32.54
C ARG A 134 -5.28 1.16 -33.27
N GLY A 135 -4.90 2.36 -32.81
CA GLY A 135 -5.32 3.64 -33.39
C GLY A 135 -4.27 4.31 -34.26
N VAL A 136 -3.12 3.67 -34.48
CA VAL A 136 -2.05 4.05 -35.42
C VAL A 136 -2.04 3.04 -36.55
#